data_AF-A0A557XH77-F1
#
_entry.id   AF-A0A557XH77-F1
#
_cell.length_a   1.000
_cell.length_b   1.000
_cell.length_c   1.000
_cell.angle_alpha   90.00
_cell.angle_beta   90.00
_cell.angle_gamma   90.00
#
_symmetry.space_group_name_H-M   'P 1'
#
loop_
_entity.id
_entity.type
_entity.pdbx_description
1 polymer ?
#
loop_
_entity_poly.entity_id
_entity_poly.type
_entity_poly.pdbx_seq_one_letter_code
_entity_poly.pdbx_strand_id
1 'polypeptide(L)'
;MRRRISGAVTSIIEWLRSGYPEEAPPTGYSPLLALHGPRALTPQQTRKILDELAGAPADIIDIGVAITKATGKLPTQTQIRAIAAALSPS
;
A
#
# COMPACT_ATOMS: atom_id res chain seq x y z
N MET A 1 12.60 8.98 21.68
CA MET A 1 13.20 8.19 20.58
C MET A 1 12.20 8.08 19.42
N ARG A 2 12.11 9.10 18.54
CA ARG A 2 11.04 9.19 17.50
C ARG A 2 11.51 9.78 16.16
N ARG A 3 12.83 9.78 15.89
CA ARG A 3 13.48 10.55 14.81
C ARG A 3 14.04 9.73 13.64
N ARG A 4 14.08 8.38 13.72
CA ARG A 4 14.76 7.53 12.72
C ARG A 4 13.87 7.12 11.55
N ILE A 5 12.56 6.93 11.77
CA ILE A 5 11.63 6.44 10.75
C ILE A 5 11.39 7.50 9.66
N SER A 6 11.28 8.78 10.04
CA SER A 6 11.09 9.87 9.07
C SER A 6 12.27 10.02 8.11
N GLY A 7 13.51 9.84 8.57
CA GLY A 7 14.69 10.00 7.72
C GLY A 7 14.75 8.98 6.59
N ALA A 8 14.49 7.70 6.88
CA ALA A 8 14.50 6.65 5.87
C ALA A 8 13.39 6.84 4.83
N VAL A 9 12.19 7.22 5.27
CA VAL A 9 11.06 7.50 4.37
C VAL A 9 11.35 8.74 3.52
N THR A 10 11.95 9.79 4.09
CA THR A 10 12.36 10.99 3.34
C THR A 10 13.39 10.64 2.26
N SER A 11 14.42 9.86 2.58
CA SER A 11 15.43 9.46 1.58
C SER A 11 14.84 8.60 0.46
N ILE A 12 13.88 7.72 0.75
CA ILE A 12 13.17 6.94 -0.26
C ILE A 12 12.32 7.86 -1.16
N ILE A 13 11.64 8.85 -0.57
CA ILE A 13 10.84 9.83 -1.32
C ILE A 13 11.74 10.72 -2.20
N GLU A 14 12.89 11.15 -1.70
CA GLU A 14 13.86 11.96 -2.45
C GLU A 14 14.51 11.17 -3.58
N TRP A 15 14.89 9.91 -3.33
CA TRP A 15 15.36 9.00 -4.37
C TRP A 15 14.30 8.79 -5.45
N LEU A 16 13.05 8.53 -5.04
CA LEU A 16 11.93 8.38 -5.95
C LEU A 16 11.71 9.68 -6.76
N ARG A 17 11.86 10.85 -6.12
CA ARG A 17 11.75 12.16 -6.76
C ARG A 17 12.87 12.43 -7.77
N SER A 18 14.08 11.96 -7.50
CA SER A 18 15.24 12.14 -8.37
C SER A 18 15.15 11.38 -9.70
N GLY A 19 14.30 10.34 -9.76
CA GLY A 19 14.04 9.57 -10.98
C GLY A 19 13.01 10.19 -11.92
N TYR A 20 12.46 11.39 -11.63
CA TYR A 20 11.43 12.00 -12.45
C TYR A 20 12.01 13.01 -13.45
N PRO A 21 11.77 12.84 -14.76
CA PRO A 21 12.04 13.89 -15.73
C PRO A 21 11.15 15.12 -15.45
N GLU A 22 11.62 16.30 -15.85
CA GLU A 22 10.87 17.58 -15.80
C GLU A 22 9.50 17.52 -16.51
N GLU A 23 9.28 16.51 -17.34
CA GLU A 23 8.14 16.38 -18.27
C GLU A 23 6.89 15.74 -17.66
N ALA A 24 6.69 15.84 -16.34
CA ALA A 24 5.40 15.53 -15.74
C ALA A 24 4.34 16.48 -16.34
N PRO A 25 3.12 15.99 -16.68
CA PRO A 25 2.12 16.84 -17.34
C PRO A 25 1.89 18.12 -16.53
N PRO A 26 1.88 19.30 -17.16
CA PRO A 26 1.71 20.59 -16.46
C PRO A 26 0.38 20.66 -15.70
N THR A 27 -0.57 19.78 -16.02
CA THR A 27 -1.81 19.59 -15.29
C THR A 27 -2.01 18.11 -14.90
N GLY A 28 -1.79 17.82 -13.62
CA GLY A 28 -2.67 16.88 -12.91
C GLY A 28 -2.24 15.42 -12.72
N TYR A 29 -0.99 15.03 -12.99
CA TYR A 29 -0.54 13.67 -12.65
C TYR A 29 0.69 13.69 -11.74
N SER A 30 0.45 13.77 -10.43
CA SER A 30 1.52 13.48 -9.45
C SER A 30 1.80 11.97 -9.47
N PRO A 31 3.02 11.50 -9.76
CA PRO A 31 3.35 10.07 -9.81
C PRO A 31 3.03 9.32 -8.50
N LEU A 32 3.00 10.03 -7.37
CA LEU A 32 2.53 9.47 -6.09
C LEU A 32 1.04 9.06 -6.15
N LEU A 33 0.22 9.76 -6.93
CA LEU A 33 -1.17 9.37 -7.23
C LEU A 33 -1.22 8.11 -8.09
N ALA A 34 -0.24 7.85 -8.94
CA ALA A 34 -0.16 6.61 -9.73
C ALA A 34 0.08 5.38 -8.84
N LEU A 35 0.75 5.58 -7.69
CA LEU A 35 0.96 4.55 -6.67
C LEU A 35 -0.29 4.28 -5.83
N HIS A 36 -1.32 5.14 -5.88
CA HIS A 36 -2.58 4.85 -5.21
C HIS A 36 -3.28 3.67 -5.93
N GLY A 37 -3.52 2.60 -5.15
CA GLY A 37 -4.27 1.44 -5.60
C GLY A 37 -5.72 1.76 -5.99
N PRO A 38 -6.37 0.90 -6.79
CA PRO A 38 -7.82 1.00 -6.98
C PRO A 38 -8.54 0.93 -5.62
N ARG A 39 -9.68 1.60 -5.50
CA ARG A 39 -10.42 1.70 -4.24
C ARG A 39 -10.85 0.34 -3.69
N ALA A 40 -11.07 -0.64 -4.56
CA ALA A 40 -11.46 -2.00 -4.22
C ALA A 40 -10.45 -3.02 -4.75
N LEU A 41 -10.26 -4.12 -4.01
CA LEU A 41 -9.50 -5.28 -4.46
C LEU A 41 -10.38 -6.16 -5.35
N THR A 42 -9.77 -6.83 -6.32
CA THR A 42 -10.47 -7.88 -7.07
C THR A 42 -10.69 -9.11 -6.19
N PRO A 43 -11.71 -9.95 -6.46
CA PRO A 43 -11.94 -11.16 -5.67
C PRO A 43 -10.74 -12.11 -5.62
N GLN A 44 -9.95 -12.16 -6.69
CA GLN A 44 -8.72 -12.96 -6.75
C GLN A 44 -7.62 -12.39 -5.85
N GLN A 45 -7.43 -11.06 -5.85
CA GLN A 45 -6.48 -10.39 -4.97
C GLN A 45 -6.87 -10.60 -3.50
N THR A 46 -8.15 -10.42 -3.17
CA THR A 46 -8.67 -10.63 -1.82
C THR A 46 -8.40 -12.05 -1.33
N ARG A 47 -8.71 -13.08 -2.13
CA ARG A 47 -8.42 -14.47 -1.77
C ARG A 47 -6.94 -14.71 -1.51
N LYS A 48 -6.07 -14.27 -2.42
CA LYS A 48 -4.62 -14.40 -2.27
C LYS A 48 -4.10 -13.74 -0.99
N ILE A 49 -4.62 -12.56 -0.64
CA ILE A 49 -4.24 -11.84 0.58
C ILE A 49 -4.72 -12.60 1.82
N LEU A 50 -5.97 -13.09 1.83
CA LEU A 50 -6.49 -13.86 2.95
C LEU A 50 -5.72 -15.17 3.15
N ASP A 51 -5.37 -15.87 2.07
CA ASP A 51 -4.56 -17.09 2.12
C ASP A 51 -3.15 -16.80 2.68
N GLU A 52 -2.53 -15.67 2.32
CA GLU A 52 -1.23 -15.26 2.87
C GLU A 52 -1.32 -14.94 4.37
N LEU A 53 -2.46 -14.44 4.84
CA LEU A 53 -2.67 -14.01 6.23
C LEU A 53 -3.32 -15.07 7.13
N ALA A 54 -3.81 -16.18 6.59
CA ALA A 54 -4.53 -17.21 7.34
C ALA A 54 -3.68 -17.97 8.39
N GLY A 55 -2.36 -17.81 8.36
CA GLY A 55 -1.42 -18.55 9.22
C GLY A 55 -1.13 -17.94 10.60
N ALA A 56 -1.50 -16.68 10.83
CA ALA A 56 -1.22 -15.98 12.10
C ALA A 56 -2.16 -14.77 12.29
N PRO A 57 -2.32 -14.26 13.52
CA PRO A 57 -2.96 -12.97 13.74
C PRO A 57 -2.22 -11.89 12.95
N ALA A 58 -2.90 -11.26 12.00
CA ALA A 58 -2.34 -10.19 11.17
C ALA A 58 -2.76 -8.84 11.72
N ASP A 59 -1.80 -7.93 11.89
CA ASP A 59 -2.10 -6.54 12.21
C ASP A 59 -2.32 -5.68 10.95
N ILE A 60 -2.61 -4.39 11.16
CA ILE A 60 -2.86 -3.44 10.04
C ILE A 60 -1.64 -3.28 9.12
N ILE A 61 -0.43 -3.42 9.66
CA ILE A 61 0.82 -3.32 8.90
C ILE A 61 0.98 -4.57 8.03
N ASP A 62 0.75 -5.75 8.59
CA ASP A 62 0.78 -7.02 7.85
C ASP A 62 -0.20 -7.01 6.68
N ILE A 63 -1.43 -6.55 6.92
CA ILE A 63 -2.46 -6.38 5.89
C ILE A 63 -2.00 -5.41 4.80
N GLY A 64 -1.41 -4.27 5.18
CA GLY A 64 -0.89 -3.29 4.25
C GLY A 64 0.22 -3.86 3.35
N VAL A 65 1.15 -4.60 3.95
CA VAL A 65 2.24 -5.27 3.23
C VAL A 65 1.70 -6.32 2.26
N ALA A 66 0.75 -7.16 2.70
CA ALA A 66 0.14 -8.18 1.84
C ALA A 66 -0.60 -7.56 0.64
N ILE A 67 -1.34 -6.47 0.86
CA ILE A 67 -2.00 -5.73 -0.22
C ILE A 67 -0.98 -5.16 -1.20
N THR A 68 0.13 -4.57 -0.73
CA THR A 68 1.17 -4.04 -1.61
C THR A 68 1.86 -5.15 -2.40
N LYS A 69 2.19 -6.28 -1.79
CA LYS A 69 2.73 -7.45 -2.51
C LYS A 69 1.77 -7.97 -3.58
N ALA A 70 0.47 -8.01 -3.27
CA ALA A 70 -0.54 -8.53 -4.18
C ALA A 70 -0.86 -7.59 -5.34
N THR A 71 -0.72 -6.27 -5.15
CA THR A 71 -1.19 -5.26 -6.12
C THR A 71 -0.07 -4.45 -6.77
N GLY A 72 1.14 -4.45 -6.20
CA GLY A 72 2.23 -3.54 -6.57
C GLY A 72 1.94 -2.08 -6.25
N LYS A 73 0.88 -1.78 -5.48
CA LYS A 73 0.40 -0.42 -5.20
C LYS A 73 0.28 -0.18 -3.70
N LEU A 74 0.23 1.10 -3.32
CA LEU A 74 0.00 1.47 -1.93
C LEU A 74 -1.44 1.07 -1.52
N PRO A 75 -1.60 0.48 -0.35
CA PRO A 75 -2.89 0.06 0.14
C PRO A 75 -3.71 1.28 0.53
N THR A 76 -4.99 1.26 0.22
CA THR A 76 -5.92 2.27 0.70
C THR A 76 -6.54 1.84 2.04
N GLN A 77 -6.95 2.80 2.85
CA GLN A 77 -7.62 2.54 4.13
C GLN A 77 -8.89 1.70 3.98
N THR A 78 -9.61 1.84 2.86
CA THR A 78 -10.79 1.01 2.58
C THR A 78 -10.41 -0.45 2.36
N GLN A 79 -9.32 -0.73 1.64
CA GLN A 79 -8.86 -2.10 1.41
C GLN A 79 -8.36 -2.75 2.70
N ILE A 80 -7.60 -2.01 3.51
CA ILE A 80 -7.13 -2.47 4.82
C ILE A 80 -8.33 -2.86 5.71
N ARG A 81 -9.33 -1.98 5.81
CA ARG A 81 -10.55 -2.27 6.59
C ARG A 81 -11.32 -3.47 6.07
N ALA A 82 -11.43 -3.63 4.76
CA ALA A 82 -12.14 -4.76 4.15
C ALA A 82 -11.47 -6.10 4.48
N ILE A 83 -10.14 -6.17 4.41
CA ILE A 83 -9.39 -7.37 4.77
C ILE A 83 -9.42 -7.62 6.28
N ALA A 84 -9.25 -6.58 7.11
CA ALA A 84 -9.35 -6.71 8.55
C ALA A 84 -10.72 -7.26 8.99
N ALA A 85 -11.81 -6.77 8.39
CA ALA A 85 -13.15 -7.28 8.65
C ALA A 85 -13.34 -8.74 8.21
N ALA A 86 -12.68 -9.18 7.14
CA ALA A 86 -12.73 -10.55 6.66
C ALA A 86 -11.88 -11.54 7.50
N LEU A 87 -10.87 -11.04 8.23
CA LEU A 87 -10.02 -11.83 9.13
C LEU A 87 -10.60 -11.94 10.55
N SER A 88 -11.44 -10.99 10.96
CA SER A 88 -12.15 -11.09 12.24
C SER A 88 -13.14 -12.26 12.18
N PRO A 89 -13.05 -13.24 13.10
CA PRO A 89 -14.02 -14.32 13.17
C PRO A 89 -15.41 -13.72 13.44
N SER A 90 -16.40 -14.15 12.65
CA SER A 90 -17.83 -13.87 12.91
C SER A 90 -18.32 -14.68 14.10
#